data_AF-A0A2V7BR64-F1
#
_entry.id   AF-A0A2V7BR64-F1
#
_cell.length_a   1.000
_cell.length_b   1.000
_cell.length_c   1.000
_cell.angle_alpha   90.00
_cell.angle_beta   90.00
_cell.angle_gamma   90.00
#
_symmetry.space_group_name_H-M   'P 1'
#
loop_
_entity.id
_entity.type
_entity.pdbx_description
1 polymer ?
#
loop_
_entity_poly.entity_id
_entity_poly.type
_entity_poly.pdbx_seq_one_letter_code
_entity_poly.pdbx_strand_id
1 'polypeptide(L)'
;MSISRQTFLVRALLTGTLMAVAAGAQAQGLLGYVSGVPTGDALYVAVGNRIETVRYIGIRRPEILHPTLGREPYEGIAREANRQLVEGKWVTLILDAQPRDRYRQLLAYVYIGKQFVNAELVHQGYAEAATYPPNIRYQEYFLGLEQGARAARRGLWAGGEAQAYYRLRPPDEETEIGGTKSFQFIGSTGVGSPGTGGAAPPPPVGSPSSPNVAAPSTTPRGGTYVAPSMRGRR
;
A
#
# COMPACT_ATOMS: atom_id res chain seq x y z
N MET A 1 -53.18 54.68 -48.02
CA MET A 1 -52.06 54.55 -48.99
C MET A 1 -50.83 54.06 -48.25
N SER A 2 -50.21 52.98 -48.76
CA SER A 2 -48.84 52.47 -48.54
C SER A 2 -48.31 52.26 -47.11
N ILE A 3 -48.13 51.03 -46.62
CA ILE A 3 -47.08 50.01 -46.93
C ILE A 3 -45.72 50.30 -46.26
N SER A 4 -45.48 49.52 -45.19
CA SER A 4 -44.31 48.66 -44.89
C SER A 4 -42.90 49.23 -44.67
N ARG A 5 -42.22 48.59 -43.69
CA ARG A 5 -40.78 48.27 -43.50
C ARG A 5 -40.36 48.70 -42.07
N GLN A 6 -39.75 47.89 -41.20
CA GLN A 6 -38.91 46.72 -41.37
C GLN A 6 -38.82 45.97 -40.02
N THR A 7 -38.89 44.65 -40.08
CA THR A 7 -38.36 43.69 -39.11
C THR A 7 -36.89 43.93 -38.80
N PHE A 8 -36.46 43.91 -37.53
CA PHE A 8 -35.18 43.30 -37.13
C PHE A 8 -35.27 42.71 -35.71
N LEU A 9 -35.40 41.39 -35.69
CA LEU A 9 -35.13 40.50 -34.56
C LEU A 9 -33.61 40.39 -34.38
N VAL A 10 -33.09 40.68 -33.18
CA VAL A 10 -31.98 39.92 -32.58
C VAL A 10 -32.10 40.01 -31.06
N ARG A 11 -32.83 39.06 -30.44
CA ARG A 11 -32.65 38.78 -29.01
C ARG A 11 -31.61 37.67 -28.92
N ALA A 12 -30.37 38.07 -28.64
CA ALA A 12 -29.26 37.16 -28.39
C ALA A 12 -29.61 36.27 -27.18
N LEU A 13 -29.89 35.00 -27.43
CA LEU A 13 -29.91 33.98 -26.38
C LEU A 13 -28.46 33.78 -25.93
N LEU A 14 -28.11 34.37 -24.78
CA LEU A 14 -26.93 34.01 -24.01
C LEU A 14 -27.15 32.60 -23.44
N THR A 15 -26.74 31.58 -24.20
CA THR A 15 -26.59 30.22 -23.68
C THR A 15 -25.38 30.19 -22.76
N GLY A 16 -25.60 30.46 -21.47
CA GLY A 16 -24.61 30.27 -20.43
C GLY A 16 -24.19 28.79 -20.39
N THR A 17 -23.01 28.49 -20.90
CA THR A 17 -22.44 27.14 -20.82
C THR A 17 -21.97 26.92 -19.39
N LEU A 18 -22.74 26.18 -18.61
CA LEU A 18 -22.37 25.74 -17.27
C LEU A 18 -21.24 24.71 -17.41
N MET A 19 -19.98 25.15 -17.35
CA MET A 19 -18.84 24.26 -17.17
C MET A 19 -18.96 23.63 -15.77
N ALA A 20 -19.54 22.44 -15.69
CA ALA A 20 -19.45 21.60 -14.52
C ALA A 20 -17.99 21.16 -14.37
N VAL A 21 -17.22 21.89 -13.55
CA VAL A 21 -15.93 21.39 -13.05
C VAL A 21 -16.26 20.19 -12.19
N ALA A 22 -16.01 18.99 -12.72
CA ALA A 22 -16.03 17.77 -11.94
C ALA A 22 -14.92 17.87 -10.89
N ALA A 23 -15.29 18.35 -9.70
CA ALA A 23 -14.47 18.19 -8.51
C ALA A 23 -14.35 16.70 -8.26
N GLY A 24 -13.28 16.10 -8.75
CA GLY A 24 -12.93 14.72 -8.42
C GLY A 24 -12.92 14.60 -6.90
N ALA A 25 -13.79 13.73 -6.38
CA ALA A 25 -13.89 13.45 -4.97
C ALA A 25 -12.54 12.93 -4.47
N GLN A 26 -11.67 13.84 -4.00
CA GLN A 26 -10.56 13.45 -3.16
C GLN A 26 -11.20 12.80 -1.94
N ALA A 27 -10.91 11.51 -1.72
CA ALA A 27 -11.32 10.81 -0.52
C ALA A 27 -11.01 11.72 0.68
N GLN A 28 -12.06 12.14 1.40
CA GLN A 28 -11.95 13.08 2.51
C GLN A 28 -11.17 12.39 3.63
N GLY A 29 -9.85 12.59 3.62
CA GLY A 29 -8.97 12.10 4.67
C GLY A 29 -9.07 12.96 5.91
N LEU A 30 -8.86 12.34 7.06
CA LEU A 30 -8.74 13.07 8.33
C LEU A 30 -7.34 13.69 8.39
N LEU A 31 -7.27 15.02 8.47
CA LEU A 31 -6.01 15.72 8.70
C LEU A 31 -5.63 15.61 10.18
N GLY A 32 -4.37 15.28 10.45
CA GLY A 32 -3.86 15.19 11.81
C GLY A 32 -2.37 15.50 11.92
N TYR A 33 -1.93 15.88 13.12
CA TYR A 33 -0.54 16.15 13.43
C TYR A 33 0.08 14.99 14.21
N VAL A 34 1.20 14.45 13.74
CA VAL A 34 1.86 13.31 14.40
C VAL A 34 2.61 13.78 15.63
N SER A 35 2.12 13.40 16.81
CA SER A 35 2.70 13.77 18.11
C SER A 35 3.70 12.73 18.64
N GLY A 36 3.73 11.53 18.07
CA GLY A 36 4.71 10.51 18.42
C GLY A 36 4.57 9.22 17.62
N VAL A 37 5.61 8.38 17.69
CA VAL A 37 5.69 7.11 16.94
C VAL A 37 5.99 5.95 17.89
N PRO A 38 4.96 5.26 18.42
CA PRO A 38 5.17 4.16 19.36
C PRO A 38 5.83 2.93 18.72
N THR A 39 5.56 2.62 17.44
CA THR A 39 6.13 1.47 16.73
C THR A 39 6.35 1.77 15.23
N GLY A 40 6.99 0.85 14.50
CA GLY A 40 7.19 0.98 13.04
C GLY A 40 5.89 0.97 12.21
N ASP A 41 4.75 0.64 12.81
CA ASP A 41 3.45 0.46 12.17
C ASP A 41 2.29 1.13 12.94
N ALA A 42 2.59 2.05 13.86
CA ALA A 42 1.58 2.82 14.60
C ALA A 42 2.06 4.23 14.97
N LEU A 43 1.12 5.17 15.10
CA LEU A 43 1.33 6.58 15.43
C LEU A 43 0.44 7.04 16.58
N TYR A 44 0.88 8.09 17.27
CA TYR A 44 -0.01 9.00 17.98
C TYR A 44 -0.27 10.23 17.11
N VAL A 45 -1.55 10.50 16.82
CA VAL A 45 -1.93 11.59 15.92
C VAL A 45 -2.98 12.47 16.60
N ALA A 46 -2.70 13.76 16.71
CA ALA A 46 -3.67 14.76 17.10
C ALA A 46 -4.64 15.01 15.93
N VAL A 47 -5.89 14.60 16.08
CA VAL A 47 -6.97 14.80 15.11
C VAL A 47 -8.08 15.59 15.79
N GLY A 48 -8.32 16.83 15.36
CA GLY A 48 -9.22 17.74 16.05
C GLY A 48 -8.75 18.01 17.48
N ASN A 49 -9.58 17.66 18.48
CA ASN A 49 -9.29 17.87 19.90
C ASN A 49 -8.87 16.59 20.65
N ARG A 50 -8.48 15.52 19.95
CA ARG A 50 -8.09 14.24 20.55
C ARG A 50 -6.76 13.75 20.00
N ILE A 51 -6.06 12.97 20.81
CA ILE A 51 -4.94 12.14 20.35
C ILE A 51 -5.50 10.75 20.07
N GLU A 52 -5.35 10.30 18.83
CA GLU A 52 -5.73 8.97 18.36
C GLU A 52 -4.48 8.10 18.24
N THR A 53 -4.58 6.84 18.67
CA THR A 53 -3.62 5.81 18.26
C THR A 53 -4.03 5.32 16.88
N VAL A 54 -3.17 5.54 15.89
CA VAL A 54 -3.41 5.16 14.50
C VAL A 54 -2.54 3.96 14.16
N ARG A 55 -3.14 2.88 13.66
CA ARG A 55 -2.44 1.72 13.12
C ARG A 55 -2.53 1.72 11.59
N TYR A 56 -1.41 1.42 10.96
CA TYR A 56 -1.31 1.42 9.51
C TYR A 56 -2.10 0.23 8.93
N ILE A 57 -2.91 0.48 7.90
CA ILE A 57 -3.60 -0.58 7.16
C ILE A 57 -2.63 -1.23 6.17
N GLY A 58 -2.74 -2.55 6.02
CA GLY A 58 -2.09 -3.32 4.95
C GLY A 58 -0.61 -3.62 5.19
N ILE A 59 -0.05 -3.14 6.30
CA ILE A 59 1.35 -3.36 6.66
C ILE A 59 1.49 -3.70 8.13
N ARG A 60 2.60 -4.34 8.48
CA ARG A 60 3.02 -4.55 9.87
C ARG A 60 4.53 -4.42 10.01
N ARG A 61 5.00 -4.25 11.23
CA ARG A 61 6.43 -4.35 11.54
C ARG A 61 6.94 -5.81 11.40
N PRO A 62 8.16 -6.03 10.88
CA PRO A 62 8.71 -7.39 10.75
C PRO A 62 8.93 -8.07 12.10
N GLU A 63 8.64 -9.37 12.18
CA GLU A 63 8.82 -10.18 13.39
C GLU A 63 10.20 -10.87 13.35
N ILE A 64 11.25 -10.14 13.74
CA ILE A 64 12.61 -10.67 13.81
C ILE A 64 12.99 -10.83 15.29
N LEU A 65 13.33 -12.05 15.71
CA LEU A 65 13.65 -12.36 17.09
C LEU A 65 15.08 -12.87 17.24
N HIS A 66 16.01 -11.95 17.53
CA HIS A 66 17.40 -12.30 17.80
C HIS A 66 17.47 -13.23 19.03
N PRO A 67 18.27 -14.31 19.00
CA PRO A 67 18.33 -15.29 20.09
C PRO A 67 18.73 -14.69 21.44
N THR A 68 19.66 -13.72 21.44
CA THR A 68 20.14 -13.04 22.66
C THR A 68 19.46 -11.69 22.92
N LEU A 69 19.31 -10.84 21.90
CA LEU A 69 18.80 -9.47 22.04
C LEU A 69 17.27 -9.37 21.98
N GLY A 70 16.59 -10.48 21.67
CA GLY A 70 15.15 -10.49 21.46
C GLY A 70 14.73 -9.64 20.26
N ARG A 71 13.58 -8.98 20.38
CA ARG A 71 12.92 -8.25 19.28
C ARG A 71 13.31 -6.77 19.18
N GLU A 72 13.79 -6.20 20.28
CA GLU A 72 13.99 -4.76 20.44
C GLU A 72 14.86 -4.13 19.34
N PRO A 73 16.00 -4.71 18.92
CA PRO A 73 16.86 -4.04 17.95
C PRO A 73 16.17 -3.77 16.61
N TYR A 74 15.42 -4.75 16.10
CA TYR A 74 14.75 -4.64 14.81
C TYR A 74 13.46 -3.82 14.90
N GLU A 75 12.74 -3.91 16.04
CA GLU A 75 11.61 -3.01 16.31
C GLU A 75 12.07 -1.56 16.41
N GLY A 76 13.22 -1.30 17.03
CA GLY A 76 13.84 0.00 17.13
C GLY A 76 14.19 0.58 15.76
N ILE A 77 14.80 -0.22 14.87
CA ILE A 77 15.14 0.20 13.51
C ILE A 77 13.87 0.53 12.70
N ALA A 78 12.84 -0.32 12.72
CA ALA A 78 11.60 -0.07 11.99
C ALA A 78 10.84 1.15 12.55
N ARG A 79 10.80 1.31 13.87
CA ARG A 79 10.22 2.49 14.54
C ARG A 79 10.94 3.76 14.15
N GLU A 80 12.27 3.75 14.14
CA GLU A 80 13.08 4.90 13.77
C GLU A 80 12.87 5.31 12.30
N ALA A 81 12.78 4.35 11.39
CA ALA A 81 12.45 4.63 9.99
C ALA A 81 11.08 5.30 9.84
N ASN A 82 10.04 4.79 10.53
CA ASN A 82 8.72 5.41 10.56
C ASN A 82 8.79 6.83 11.16
N ARG A 83 9.48 6.99 12.29
CA ARG A 83 9.65 8.27 12.98
C ARG A 83 10.26 9.35 12.09
N GLN A 84 11.35 9.03 11.36
CA GLN A 84 11.97 9.97 10.43
C GLN A 84 11.03 10.40 9.29
N LEU A 85 10.15 9.50 8.85
CA LEU A 85 9.17 9.81 7.83
C LEU A 85 8.07 10.73 8.35
N VAL A 86 7.54 10.52 9.55
CA VAL A 86 6.26 11.15 9.94
C VAL A 86 6.25 12.01 11.19
N GLU A 87 7.21 11.87 12.11
CA GLU A 87 7.14 12.59 13.39
C GLU A 87 7.20 14.10 13.20
N GLY A 88 6.33 14.83 13.92
CA GLY A 88 6.25 16.28 13.85
C GLY A 88 5.69 16.82 12.53
N LYS A 89 5.03 15.99 11.72
CA LYS A 89 4.45 16.39 10.44
C LYS A 89 2.92 16.27 10.45
N TRP A 90 2.29 17.05 9.57
CA TRP A 90 0.88 16.90 9.24
C TRP A 90 0.71 15.73 8.27
N VAL A 91 -0.25 14.86 8.57
CA VAL A 91 -0.60 13.68 7.79
C VAL A 91 -2.07 13.70 7.41
N THR A 92 -2.37 13.13 6.25
CA THR A 92 -3.74 12.80 5.83
C THR A 92 -3.98 11.31 6.06
N LEU A 93 -4.99 11.00 6.87
CA LEU A 93 -5.39 9.64 7.20
C LEU A 93 -6.58 9.23 6.32
N ILE A 94 -6.37 8.25 5.45
CA ILE A 94 -7.42 7.69 4.60
C ILE A 94 -7.90 6.37 5.20
N LEU A 95 -9.17 6.32 5.61
CA LEU A 95 -9.78 5.13 6.19
C LEU A 95 -10.21 4.14 5.10
N ASP A 96 -10.50 2.92 5.53
CA ASP A 96 -11.07 1.86 4.68
C ASP A 96 -12.40 1.34 5.26
N ALA A 97 -12.91 0.24 4.72
CA ALA A 97 -14.22 -0.32 5.06
C ALA A 97 -14.48 -0.42 6.58
N GLN A 98 -13.47 -0.80 7.36
CA GLN A 98 -13.52 -0.80 8.81
C GLN A 98 -12.57 0.27 9.39
N PRO A 99 -13.08 1.32 10.07
CA PRO A 99 -12.27 2.43 10.52
C PRO A 99 -11.49 2.16 11.82
N ARG A 100 -11.88 1.16 12.61
CA ARG A 100 -11.24 0.84 13.90
C ARG A 100 -11.13 -0.66 14.16
N ASP A 101 -10.10 -1.04 14.88
CA ASP A 101 -9.92 -2.41 15.38
C ASP A 101 -10.61 -2.64 16.73
N ARG A 102 -10.47 -3.87 17.26
CA ARG A 102 -11.02 -4.28 18.58
C ARG A 102 -10.42 -3.51 19.76
N TYR A 103 -9.21 -2.97 19.60
CA TYR A 103 -8.53 -2.15 20.61
C TYR A 103 -8.87 -0.67 20.47
N ARG A 104 -9.84 -0.34 19.59
CA ARG A 104 -10.29 1.01 19.28
C ARG A 104 -9.20 1.89 18.66
N GLN A 105 -8.14 1.32 18.10
CA GLN A 105 -7.17 2.09 17.31
C GLN A 105 -7.81 2.50 15.99
N LEU A 106 -7.46 3.68 15.49
CA LEU A 106 -7.89 4.14 14.17
C LEU A 106 -7.06 3.43 13.10
N LEU A 107 -7.71 2.83 12.11
CA LEU A 107 -7.06 2.13 11.01
C LEU A 107 -6.98 3.06 9.80
N ALA A 108 -5.76 3.37 9.33
CA ALA A 108 -5.58 4.29 8.22
C ALA A 108 -4.44 3.93 7.26
N TYR A 109 -4.60 4.35 6.01
CA TYR A 109 -3.53 4.63 5.08
C TYR A 109 -3.02 6.06 5.33
N VAL A 110 -1.70 6.22 5.51
CA VAL A 110 -1.09 7.47 5.96
C VAL A 110 -0.39 8.17 4.81
N TYR A 111 -0.68 9.44 4.60
CA TYR A 111 -0.06 10.28 3.57
C TYR A 111 0.60 11.53 4.14
N ILE A 112 1.75 11.91 3.58
CA ILE A 112 2.35 13.26 3.76
C ILE A 112 2.35 13.95 2.41
N GLY A 113 1.48 14.94 2.23
CA GLY A 113 1.22 15.53 0.92
C GLY A 113 0.78 14.45 -0.07
N LYS A 114 1.65 14.11 -1.02
CA LYS A 114 1.42 13.01 -1.98
C LYS A 114 2.10 11.71 -1.58
N GLN A 115 3.06 11.71 -0.66
CA GLN A 115 3.83 10.51 -0.33
C GLN A 115 2.96 9.52 0.45
N PHE A 116 2.84 8.29 -0.05
CA PHE A 116 2.14 7.22 0.62
C PHE A 116 3.07 6.49 1.60
N VAL A 117 2.96 6.81 2.90
CA VAL A 117 3.92 6.37 3.92
C VAL A 117 3.91 4.85 4.09
N ASN A 118 2.73 4.21 4.03
CA ASN A 118 2.64 2.75 4.14
C ASN A 118 3.49 2.06 3.07
N ALA A 119 3.41 2.56 1.83
CA ALA A 119 4.13 2.01 0.70
C ALA A 119 5.63 2.27 0.81
N GLU A 120 6.03 3.46 1.27
CA GLU A 120 7.44 3.80 1.50
C GLU A 120 8.10 2.83 2.50
N LEU A 121 7.44 2.56 3.63
CA LEU A 121 7.97 1.66 4.65
C LEU A 121 8.20 0.23 4.13
N VAL A 122 7.26 -0.31 3.34
CA VAL A 122 7.40 -1.63 2.73
C VAL A 122 8.48 -1.60 1.65
N HIS A 123 8.48 -0.58 0.79
CA HIS A 123 9.45 -0.43 -0.29
C HIS A 123 10.90 -0.36 0.21
N GLN A 124 11.12 0.32 1.35
CA GLN A 124 12.43 0.46 1.99
C GLN A 124 12.82 -0.76 2.85
N GLY A 125 11.91 -1.72 3.04
CA GLY A 125 12.19 -2.92 3.83
C GLY A 125 12.14 -2.72 5.34
N TYR A 126 11.31 -1.79 5.81
CA TYR A 126 11.04 -1.55 7.25
C TYR A 126 9.66 -2.05 7.70
N ALA A 127 8.83 -2.53 6.76
CA ALA A 127 7.54 -3.14 7.02
C ALA A 127 7.28 -4.32 6.08
N GLU A 128 6.39 -5.21 6.49
CA GLU A 128 5.83 -6.31 5.69
C GLU A 128 4.43 -5.99 5.22
N ALA A 129 4.02 -6.58 4.11
CA ALA A 129 2.62 -6.59 3.71
C ALA A 129 1.82 -7.47 4.68
N ALA A 130 0.64 -6.99 5.10
CA ALA A 130 -0.21 -7.71 6.05
C ALA A 130 -1.69 -7.59 5.66
N THR A 131 -2.37 -8.73 5.56
CA THR A 131 -3.77 -8.79 5.12
C THR A 131 -4.71 -8.89 6.31
N TYR A 132 -5.54 -7.88 6.52
CA TYR A 132 -6.61 -7.91 7.53
C TYR A 132 -7.94 -7.49 6.92
N PRO A 133 -8.80 -8.43 6.49
CA PRO A 133 -10.14 -8.11 6.00
C PRO A 133 -10.96 -7.35 7.05
N PRO A 134 -11.83 -6.41 6.64
CA PRO A 134 -12.17 -6.05 5.25
C PRO A 134 -11.23 -5.00 4.62
N ASN A 135 -10.18 -4.57 5.31
CA ASN A 135 -9.32 -3.45 4.91
C ASN A 135 -8.17 -3.91 4.01
N ILE A 136 -8.48 -4.25 2.75
CA ILE A 136 -7.53 -4.88 1.82
C ILE A 136 -7.33 -4.11 0.51
N ARG A 137 -7.73 -2.82 0.46
CA ARG A 137 -7.74 -2.00 -0.76
C ARG A 137 -6.41 -2.00 -1.54
N TYR A 138 -5.28 -2.03 -0.84
CA TYR A 138 -3.93 -1.99 -1.45
C TYR A 138 -3.11 -3.26 -1.22
N GLN A 139 -3.75 -4.39 -0.90
CA GLN A 139 -3.04 -5.61 -0.48
C GLN A 139 -2.05 -6.12 -1.54
N GLU A 140 -2.51 -6.28 -2.78
CA GLU A 140 -1.66 -6.78 -3.88
C GLU A 140 -0.48 -5.84 -4.14
N TYR A 141 -0.70 -4.53 -4.00
CA TYR A 141 0.34 -3.53 -4.16
C TYR A 141 1.43 -3.66 -3.09
N PHE A 142 1.06 -3.81 -1.81
CA PHE A 142 2.04 -4.02 -0.74
C PHE A 142 2.81 -5.33 -0.91
N LEU A 143 2.16 -6.42 -1.34
CA LEU A 143 2.84 -7.70 -1.61
C LEU A 143 3.91 -7.54 -2.69
N GLY A 144 3.62 -6.80 -3.77
CA GLY A 144 4.60 -6.50 -4.81
C GLY A 144 5.78 -5.66 -4.32
N LEU A 145 5.52 -4.67 -3.45
CA LEU A 145 6.58 -3.86 -2.84
C LEU A 145 7.47 -4.69 -1.91
N GLU A 146 6.90 -5.56 -1.09
CA GLU A 146 7.67 -6.42 -0.18
C GLU A 146 8.58 -7.36 -0.96
N GLN A 147 8.05 -8.02 -2.00
CA GLN A 147 8.85 -8.87 -2.88
C GLN A 147 10.05 -8.10 -3.48
N GLY A 148 9.81 -6.88 -3.95
CA GLY A 148 10.86 -5.99 -4.46
C GLY A 148 11.89 -5.62 -3.40
N ALA A 149 11.46 -5.28 -2.18
CA ALA A 149 12.35 -4.92 -1.08
C ALA A 149 13.23 -6.09 -0.64
N ARG A 150 12.67 -7.31 -0.57
CA ARG A 150 13.41 -8.55 -0.26
C ARG A 150 14.44 -8.86 -1.36
N ALA A 151 14.03 -8.83 -2.63
CA ALA A 151 14.92 -9.08 -3.77
C ALA A 151 16.07 -8.08 -3.84
N ALA A 152 15.79 -6.81 -3.54
CA ALA A 152 16.79 -5.74 -3.50
C ALA A 152 17.57 -5.65 -2.18
N ARG A 153 17.32 -6.54 -1.21
CA ARG A 153 17.95 -6.55 0.13
C ARG A 153 17.95 -5.18 0.82
N ARG A 154 16.80 -4.49 0.81
CA ARG A 154 16.65 -3.17 1.43
C ARG A 154 16.32 -3.26 2.92
N GLY A 155 16.68 -2.22 3.67
CA GLY A 155 16.34 -2.08 5.08
C GLY A 155 16.74 -3.31 5.88
N LEU A 156 15.78 -3.88 6.61
CA LEU A 156 16.01 -5.06 7.45
C LEU A 156 16.40 -6.30 6.62
N TRP A 157 16.03 -6.37 5.34
CA TRP A 157 16.40 -7.48 4.45
C TRP A 157 17.88 -7.46 4.03
N ALA A 158 18.62 -6.39 4.32
CA ALA A 158 20.05 -6.30 4.04
C ALA A 158 20.89 -7.19 4.95
N GLY A 159 20.48 -7.40 6.21
CA GLY A 159 21.28 -8.12 7.21
C GLY A 159 21.07 -9.64 7.16
N GLY A 160 22.17 -10.40 7.17
CA GLY A 160 22.09 -11.87 7.24
C GLY A 160 21.43 -12.38 8.52
N GLU A 161 21.64 -11.68 9.65
CA GLU A 161 20.99 -12.01 10.93
C GLU A 161 19.48 -11.78 10.90
N ALA A 162 19.04 -10.67 10.31
CA ALA A 162 17.62 -10.37 10.15
C ALA A 162 16.91 -11.45 9.34
N GLN A 163 17.55 -11.95 8.27
CA GLN A 163 17.03 -13.08 7.49
C GLN A 163 17.03 -14.39 8.28
N ALA A 164 18.08 -14.65 9.08
CA ALA A 164 18.22 -15.88 9.86
C ALA A 164 17.23 -15.97 11.02
N TYR A 165 16.87 -14.84 11.62
CA TYR A 165 16.01 -14.77 12.82
C TYR A 165 14.59 -14.28 12.55
N TYR A 166 14.27 -14.08 11.27
CA TYR A 166 12.91 -13.75 10.86
C TYR A 166 11.95 -14.89 11.19
N ARG A 167 10.83 -14.57 11.83
CA ARG A 167 9.74 -15.51 12.12
C ARG A 167 8.48 -15.07 11.40
N LEU A 168 7.94 -15.96 10.58
CA LEU A 168 6.62 -15.75 10.01
C LEU A 168 5.59 -15.77 11.15
N ARG A 169 4.83 -14.69 11.28
CA ARG A 169 3.69 -14.67 12.20
C ARG A 169 2.64 -15.69 11.73
N PRO A 170 2.14 -16.57 12.62
CA PRO A 170 1.06 -17.48 12.30
C PRO A 170 -0.18 -16.72 11.78
N PRO A 171 -0.87 -17.20 10.74
CA PRO A 171 -2.06 -16.53 10.21
C PRO A 171 -3.18 -16.32 11.24
N ASP A 172 -3.28 -17.18 12.24
CA ASP A 172 -4.33 -17.24 13.25
C ASP A 172 -4.15 -16.25 14.41
N GLU A 173 -2.94 -15.73 14.66
CA GLU A 173 -2.65 -14.84 15.80
C GLU A 173 -3.27 -13.43 15.65
N GLU A 174 -3.81 -13.10 14.48
CA GLU A 174 -4.58 -11.87 14.21
C GLU A 174 -5.96 -12.12 13.60
N THR A 175 -6.44 -13.38 13.51
CA THR A 175 -7.78 -13.72 13.00
C THR A 175 -8.90 -13.47 14.04
N GLU A 176 -8.70 -12.50 14.94
CA GLU A 176 -9.75 -11.97 15.82
C GLU A 176 -10.36 -10.67 15.28
N ILE A 177 -10.29 -10.46 13.97
CA ILE A 177 -11.23 -9.61 13.23
C ILE A 177 -12.14 -10.58 12.48
N GLY A 178 -13.38 -10.70 12.95
CA GLY A 178 -14.26 -11.84 12.67
C GLY A 178 -14.40 -12.23 11.20
N GLY A 179 -14.38 -13.54 10.96
CA GLY A 179 -14.79 -14.15 9.70
C GLY A 179 -13.68 -14.95 9.03
N THR A 180 -13.59 -16.24 9.37
CA THR A 180 -12.75 -17.22 8.68
C THR A 180 -13.00 -17.24 7.17
N LYS A 181 -11.96 -16.93 6.38
CA LYS A 181 -11.62 -17.72 5.18
C LYS A 181 -10.10 -17.87 5.14
N SER A 182 -9.64 -19.04 5.58
CA SER A 182 -8.30 -19.54 5.29
C SER A 182 -8.08 -19.50 3.78
N PHE A 183 -7.19 -18.63 3.32
CA PHE A 183 -6.70 -18.72 1.95
C PHE A 183 -5.54 -19.72 1.97
N GLN A 184 -5.79 -20.91 1.41
CA GLN A 184 -4.78 -21.92 1.23
C GLN A 184 -3.68 -21.37 0.33
N PHE A 185 -2.45 -21.43 0.83
CA PHE A 185 -1.23 -21.22 0.08
C PHE A 185 -1.14 -22.31 -0.99
N ILE A 186 -1.50 -22.00 -2.24
CA ILE A 186 -1.31 -22.95 -3.34
C ILE A 186 0.18 -22.90 -3.74
N GLY A 187 0.94 -23.84 -3.20
CA GLY A 187 2.21 -24.22 -3.79
C GLY A 187 1.98 -24.81 -5.20
N SER A 188 2.71 -24.27 -6.18
CA SER A 188 3.22 -24.90 -7.41
C SER A 188 2.31 -25.87 -8.21
N THR A 189 2.28 -25.61 -9.53
CA THR A 189 1.77 -26.44 -10.65
C THR A 189 0.26 -26.56 -10.81
N GLY A 190 -0.31 -25.64 -11.60
CA GLY A 190 -1.65 -25.80 -12.18
C GLY A 190 -1.90 -24.71 -13.22
N VAL A 191 -1.90 -25.08 -14.50
CA VAL A 191 -2.39 -24.24 -15.60
C VAL A 191 -3.90 -24.12 -15.42
N GLY A 192 -4.35 -23.02 -14.82
CA GLY A 192 -5.76 -22.65 -14.72
C GLY A 192 -6.05 -21.46 -15.62
N SER A 193 -7.05 -21.59 -16.50
CA SER A 193 -7.55 -20.56 -17.41
C SER A 193 -7.83 -19.22 -16.72
N PRO A 194 -7.68 -18.09 -17.41
CA PRO A 194 -7.85 -16.77 -16.81
C PRO A 194 -9.35 -16.52 -16.55
N GLY A 195 -9.75 -16.63 -15.29
CA GLY A 195 -10.94 -15.95 -14.81
C GLY A 195 -10.72 -14.44 -14.93
N THR A 196 -11.73 -13.72 -15.36
CA THR A 196 -11.78 -12.25 -15.54
C THR A 196 -11.53 -11.52 -14.22
N GLY A 197 -10.27 -11.46 -13.79
CA GLY A 197 -9.80 -10.60 -12.71
C GLY A 197 -9.86 -9.17 -13.21
N GLY A 198 -10.66 -8.33 -12.57
CA GLY A 198 -10.63 -6.88 -12.78
C GLY A 198 -9.19 -6.39 -12.64
N ALA A 199 -8.78 -5.48 -13.52
CA ALA A 199 -7.44 -4.91 -13.47
C ALA A 199 -7.14 -4.41 -12.05
N ALA A 200 -5.99 -4.80 -11.50
CA ALA A 200 -5.54 -4.31 -10.21
C ALA A 200 -5.62 -2.77 -10.20
N PRO A 201 -6.20 -2.15 -9.16
CA PRO A 201 -6.33 -0.70 -9.12
C PRO A 201 -4.95 -0.05 -9.32
N PRO A 202 -4.86 1.08 -10.05
CA PRO A 202 -3.59 1.74 -10.30
C PRO A 202 -2.89 2.07 -8.96
N PRO A 203 -1.55 2.06 -8.93
CA PRO A 203 -0.83 2.36 -7.70
C PRO A 203 -1.27 3.73 -7.16
N PRO A 204 -1.46 3.86 -5.84
CA PRO A 204 -1.88 5.12 -5.25
C PRO A 204 -0.93 6.27 -5.62
N VAL A 205 -1.47 7.48 -5.76
CA VAL A 205 -0.69 8.67 -6.14
C VAL A 205 0.45 8.89 -5.15
N GLY A 206 1.66 9.15 -5.67
CA GLY A 206 2.87 9.41 -4.88
C GLY A 206 3.44 8.20 -4.14
N SER A 207 3.11 7.00 -4.61
CA SER A 207 3.77 5.77 -4.19
C SER A 207 5.06 5.50 -4.99
N PRO A 208 6.04 4.80 -4.42
CA PRO A 208 7.23 4.38 -5.17
C PRO A 208 6.86 3.37 -6.27
N SER A 209 7.52 3.48 -7.42
CA SER A 209 7.39 2.48 -8.49
C SER A 209 7.85 1.12 -7.97
N SER A 210 7.00 0.10 -8.07
CA SER A 210 7.43 -1.28 -7.86
C SER A 210 8.48 -1.64 -8.91
N PRO A 211 9.62 -2.28 -8.54
CA PRO A 211 10.62 -2.70 -9.52
C PRO A 211 10.10 -3.76 -10.51
N ASN A 212 8.90 -4.31 -10.31
CA ASN A 212 8.33 -5.37 -11.13
C ASN A 212 7.01 -5.02 -11.86
N VAL A 213 6.67 -3.74 -12.02
CA VAL A 213 5.62 -3.33 -12.98
C VAL A 213 6.29 -2.98 -14.31
N ALA A 214 7.00 -3.94 -14.89
CA ALA A 214 7.18 -3.95 -16.33
C ALA A 214 5.86 -4.46 -16.92
N ALA A 215 5.19 -3.62 -17.71
CA ALA A 215 4.08 -4.03 -18.56
C ALA A 215 4.49 -5.24 -19.43
N PRO A 216 3.56 -6.10 -19.87
CA PRO A 216 3.88 -7.22 -20.73
C PRO A 216 4.31 -6.72 -22.12
N SER A 217 5.61 -6.45 -22.30
CA SER A 217 6.20 -6.23 -23.61
C SER A 217 6.48 -7.59 -24.25
N THR A 218 5.55 -8.00 -25.13
CA THR A 218 5.80 -8.69 -26.40
C THR A 218 6.91 -9.76 -26.45
N THR A 219 6.48 -10.99 -26.67
CA THR A 219 7.21 -12.12 -27.26
C THR A 219 8.45 -11.74 -28.08
N PRO A 220 9.54 -12.48 -27.87
CA PRO A 220 10.23 -13.07 -29.01
C PRO A 220 10.27 -14.60 -28.95
N ARG A 221 10.13 -15.18 -30.14
CA ARG A 221 10.19 -16.60 -30.48
C ARG A 221 11.42 -17.30 -29.91
N GLY A 222 11.19 -18.54 -29.47
CA GLY A 222 12.00 -19.72 -29.83
C GLY A 222 13.49 -19.69 -29.46
N GLY A 223 13.82 -20.28 -28.32
CA GLY A 223 15.17 -20.75 -28.01
C GLY A 223 15.08 -22.05 -27.21
N THR A 224 15.39 -23.17 -27.85
CA THR A 224 15.54 -24.47 -27.21
C THR A 224 16.78 -24.46 -26.33
N TYR A 225 16.60 -24.57 -25.01
CA TYR A 225 17.69 -24.76 -24.07
C TYR A 225 18.05 -26.24 -23.99
N VAL A 226 19.24 -26.61 -24.46
CA VAL A 226 19.82 -27.95 -24.32
C VAL A 226 20.70 -27.95 -23.06
N ALA A 227 20.39 -28.83 -22.11
CA ALA A 227 21.17 -29.00 -20.88
C ALA A 227 22.57 -29.59 -21.17
N PRO A 228 23.63 -29.16 -20.47
CA PRO A 228 24.95 -29.79 -20.60
C PRO A 228 24.99 -31.11 -19.82
N SER A 229 25.35 -32.18 -20.52
CA SER A 229 25.62 -33.49 -19.93
C SER A 229 26.88 -33.44 -19.07
N MET A 230 26.78 -33.75 -17.78
CA MET A 230 27.94 -34.12 -16.96
C MET A 230 28.54 -35.41 -17.53
N ARG A 231 29.76 -35.31 -18.07
CA ARG A 231 30.59 -36.48 -18.39
C ARG A 231 31.85 -36.40 -17.54
N GLY A 232 31.94 -37.31 -16.56
CA GLY A 232 33.10 -37.45 -15.70
C GLY A 232 34.34 -37.91 -16.47
N ARG A 233 35.48 -37.31 -16.10
CA ARG A 233 36.87 -37.80 -16.16
C ARG A 233 37.60 -36.94 -15.11
N ARG A 234 38.36 -37.44 -14.15
CA ARG A 234 39.16 -38.66 -14.02
C ARG A 234 39.02 -39.24 -12.61
#